data_AF-A0A8C0D4H1-F1
#
_entry.id   AF-A0A8C0D4H1-F1
#
_cell.length_a   1.000
_cell.length_b   1.000
_cell.length_c   1.000
_cell.angle_alpha   90.00
_cell.angle_beta   90.00
_cell.angle_gamma   90.00
#
_symmetry.space_group_name_H-M   'P 1'
#
loop_
_entity.id
_entity.type
_entity.pdbx_description
1 polymer ?
#
loop_
_entity_poly.entity_id
_entity_poly.type
_entity_poly.pdbx_seq_one_letter_code
_entity_poly.pdbx_strand_id
1 'polypeptide(L)'
;MKGILSHLLRYVSFDLVVIGVFFCFAQTQIQYLKQVQQPSVAQLRSTMVDPAINLFFLKMKGELEQTKDKLEQAQNELSAWKFTPDRTE
;
A
#
# COMPACT_ATOMS: atom_id res chain seq x y z
N MET A 1 42.42 -39.67 -21.94
CA MET A 1 41.41 -39.92 -20.88
C MET A 1 41.33 -38.81 -19.82
N LYS A 2 42.46 -38.33 -19.26
CA LYS A 2 42.46 -37.28 -18.21
C LYS A 2 41.86 -35.93 -18.64
N GLY A 3 42.04 -35.50 -19.89
CA GLY A 3 41.50 -34.23 -20.39
C GLY A 3 39.97 -34.19 -20.51
N ILE A 4 39.36 -35.29 -20.98
CA ILE A 4 37.90 -35.39 -21.17
C ILE A 4 37.18 -35.30 -19.83
N LEU A 5 37.70 -35.98 -18.80
CA LEU A 5 37.14 -35.92 -17.45
C LEU A 5 37.26 -34.50 -16.84
N SER A 6 38.37 -33.80 -17.10
CA SER A 6 38.55 -32.41 -16.66
C SER A 6 37.56 -31.45 -17.35
N HIS A 7 37.31 -31.61 -18.65
CA HIS A 7 36.34 -30.79 -19.38
C HIS A 7 34.91 -31.07 -18.94
N LEU A 8 34.55 -32.34 -18.73
CA LEU A 8 33.23 -32.73 -18.26
C LEU A 8 32.96 -32.20 -16.85
N LEU A 9 33.94 -32.29 -15.96
CA LEU A 9 33.84 -31.73 -14.61
C LEU A 9 33.67 -30.21 -14.64
N ARG A 10 34.37 -29.52 -15.54
CA ARG A 10 34.26 -28.06 -15.71
C ARG A 10 32.89 -27.64 -16.28
N TYR A 11 32.36 -28.41 -17.22
CA TYR A 11 31.03 -28.20 -17.82
C TYR A 11 29.93 -28.37 -16.76
N VAL A 12 29.96 -29.47 -16.01
CA VAL A 12 29.01 -29.71 -14.91
C VAL A 12 29.12 -28.63 -13.83
N SER A 13 30.33 -28.18 -13.51
CA SER A 13 30.52 -27.11 -12.53
C SER A 13 29.98 -25.76 -13.03
N PHE A 14 30.10 -25.47 -14.33
CA PHE A 14 29.56 -24.26 -14.94
C PHE A 14 28.03 -24.28 -14.99
N ASP A 15 27.43 -25.40 -15.38
CA ASP A 15 25.96 -25.58 -15.33
C ASP A 15 25.41 -25.39 -13.92
N LEU A 16 26.08 -25.95 -12.91
CA LEU A 16 25.66 -25.81 -11.51
C LEU A 16 25.71 -24.35 -11.04
N VAL A 17 26.70 -23.58 -11.49
CA VAL A 17 26.82 -22.14 -11.22
C VAL A 17 25.70 -21.37 -11.92
N VAL A 18 25.42 -21.66 -13.19
CA VAL A 18 24.33 -21.02 -13.95
C VAL A 18 22.97 -21.30 -13.32
N ILE A 19 22.71 -22.55 -12.92
CA ILE A 19 21.51 -22.95 -12.19
C ILE A 19 21.41 -22.20 -10.85
N GLY A 20 22.52 -22.08 -10.11
CA GLY A 20 22.57 -21.33 -8.85
C GLY A 20 22.25 -19.84 -9.01
N VAL A 21 22.80 -19.19 -10.04
CA VAL A 21 22.51 -17.78 -10.36
C VAL A 21 21.05 -17.61 -10.76
N PHE A 22 20.51 -18.49 -11.60
CA PHE A 22 19.11 -18.45 -12.01
C PHE A 22 18.17 -18.63 -10.82
N PHE A 23 18.47 -19.57 -9.93
CA PHE A 23 17.70 -19.79 -8.71
C PHE A 23 17.73 -18.57 -7.77
N CYS A 24 18.90 -17.96 -7.57
CA CYS A 24 19.04 -16.75 -6.76
C CYS A 24 18.23 -15.57 -7.34
N PHE A 25 18.29 -15.39 -8.66
CA PHE A 25 17.50 -14.39 -9.36
C PHE A 25 16.00 -14.64 -9.18
N ALA A 26 15.55 -15.89 -9.40
CA ALA A 26 14.15 -16.28 -9.20
C ALA A 26 13.67 -16.01 -7.76
N GLN A 27 14.50 -16.34 -6.75
CA GLN A 27 14.17 -16.08 -5.36
C GLN A 27 13.99 -14.59 -5.07
N THR A 28 14.86 -13.74 -5.63
CA THR A 28 14.80 -12.28 -5.45
C THR A 28 13.53 -11.70 -6.07
N GLN A 29 13.18 -12.13 -7.28
CA GLN A 29 11.96 -11.71 -7.97
C GLN A 29 10.70 -12.10 -7.18
N ILE A 30 10.65 -13.32 -6.63
CA ILE A 30 9.53 -13.79 -5.82
C ILE A 30 9.40 -12.98 -4.53
N GLN A 31 10.51 -12.68 -3.85
CA GLN A 31 10.49 -11.87 -2.63
C GLN A 31 9.99 -10.45 -2.91
N TYR A 32 10.44 -9.84 -4.00
CA TYR A 32 9.96 -8.53 -4.46
C TYR A 32 8.46 -8.55 -4.73
N LEU A 33 7.97 -9.53 -5.50
CA LEU A 33 6.54 -9.68 -5.79
C LEU A 33 5.71 -9.87 -4.52
N LYS A 34 6.19 -10.69 -3.57
CA LYS A 34 5.52 -10.88 -2.28
C LYS A 34 5.44 -9.60 -1.45
N GLN A 35 6.44 -8.74 -1.53
CA GLN A 35 6.43 -7.45 -0.84
C GLN A 35 5.45 -6.45 -1.49
N VAL A 36 5.40 -6.41 -2.83
CA VAL A 36 4.50 -5.52 -3.58
C VAL A 36 3.04 -5.98 -3.47
N GLN A 37 2.82 -7.30 -3.45
CA GLN A 37 1.48 -7.89 -3.46
C GLN A 37 0.95 -8.19 -2.06
N GLN A 38 1.73 -8.01 -0.99
CA GLN A 38 1.20 -8.17 0.37
C GLN A 38 0.10 -7.13 0.60
N PRO A 39 -1.18 -7.53 0.66
CA PRO A 39 -2.23 -6.57 0.95
C PRO A 39 -2.00 -6.04 2.37
N SER A 40 -2.06 -4.72 2.51
CA SER A 40 -2.03 -4.07 3.81
C SER A 40 -3.12 -4.67 4.71
N VAL A 41 -2.86 -4.75 6.03
CA VAL A 41 -3.85 -5.21 7.01
C VAL A 41 -5.18 -4.43 6.88
N ALA A 42 -5.14 -3.16 6.45
CA ALA A 42 -6.33 -2.37 6.15
C ALA A 42 -7.10 -2.89 4.92
N GLN A 43 -6.41 -3.30 3.86
CA GLN A 43 -7.00 -3.87 2.64
C GLN A 43 -7.57 -5.27 2.89
N LEU A 44 -6.92 -6.08 3.73
CA LEU A 44 -7.44 -7.36 4.19
C LEU A 44 -8.73 -7.18 5.00
N ARG A 45 -8.74 -6.23 5.94
CA ARG A 45 -9.96 -5.89 6.70
C ARG A 45 -11.09 -5.40 5.79
N SER A 46 -10.81 -4.56 4.79
CA SER A 46 -11.83 -4.10 3.85
C SER A 46 -12.36 -5.19 2.91
N THR A 47 -11.59 -6.26 2.69
CA THR A 47 -12.03 -7.44 1.90
C THR A 47 -12.81 -8.43 2.76
N MET A 48 -12.55 -8.46 4.08
CA MET A 48 -13.25 -9.31 5.05
C MET A 48 -14.60 -8.72 5.47
N VAL A 49 -14.73 -7.40 5.48
CA VAL A 49 -16.03 -6.73 5.53
C VAL A 49 -16.69 -6.90 4.17
N ASP A 50 -17.96 -7.29 4.13
CA ASP A 50 -18.72 -7.38 2.87
C ASP A 50 -18.47 -6.10 2.03
N PRO A 51 -18.05 -6.23 0.76
CA PRO A 51 -17.65 -5.08 -0.05
C PRO A 51 -18.71 -3.97 -0.12
N ALA A 52 -20.01 -4.33 -0.11
CA ALA A 52 -21.08 -3.35 -0.11
C ALA A 52 -21.19 -2.64 1.25
N ILE A 53 -21.11 -3.37 2.36
CA ILE A 53 -21.11 -2.79 3.71
C ILE A 53 -19.93 -1.83 3.91
N ASN A 54 -18.74 -2.19 3.42
CA ASN A 54 -17.56 -1.34 3.52
C ASN A 54 -17.75 -0.03 2.73
N LEU A 55 -18.36 -0.09 1.54
CA LEU A 55 -18.67 1.11 0.74
C LEU A 55 -19.66 2.04 1.46
N PHE A 56 -20.71 1.48 2.08
CA PHE A 56 -21.63 2.28 2.89
C PHE A 56 -20.94 2.93 4.09
N PHE A 57 -20.07 2.20 4.79
CA PHE A 57 -19.32 2.74 5.93
C PHE A 57 -18.38 3.89 5.53
N LEU A 58 -17.65 3.73 4.43
CA LEU A 58 -16.78 4.78 3.89
C LEU A 58 -17.57 6.02 3.46
N LYS A 59 -18.75 5.83 2.84
CA LYS A 59 -19.63 6.93 2.46
C LYS A 59 -20.15 7.68 3.69
N MET A 60 -20.67 6.98 4.70
CA MET A 60 -21.14 7.60 5.94
C MET A 60 -20.02 8.39 6.65
N LYS A 61 -18.80 7.83 6.68
CA LYS A 61 -17.64 8.53 7.24
C LYS A 61 -17.33 9.82 6.47
N GLY A 62 -17.38 9.79 5.14
CA GLY A 62 -17.17 10.98 4.31
C GLY A 62 -18.25 12.05 4.50
N GLU A 63 -19.52 11.64 4.60
CA GLU A 63 -20.65 12.55 4.88
C GLU A 63 -20.53 13.20 6.26
N LEU A 64 -20.07 12.45 7.26
CA LEU A 64 -19.84 12.96 8.62
C LEU A 64 -18.72 14.01 8.63
N GLU A 65 -17.56 13.72 8.01
CA GLU A 65 -16.44 14.66 7.98
C GLU A 65 -16.81 15.94 7.24
N GLN A 66 -17.48 15.82 6.08
CA GLN A 66 -17.94 16.99 5.33
C GLN A 66 -18.92 17.84 6.15
N THR A 67 -19.80 17.22 6.94
CA THR A 67 -20.73 17.96 7.80
C THR A 67 -20.01 18.68 8.92
N LYS A 68 -18.98 18.05 9.50
CA LYS A 68 -18.13 18.64 10.52
C LYS A 68 -17.36 19.85 9.98
N ASP A 69 -16.78 19.74 8.78
CA ASP A 69 -16.07 20.85 8.14
C ASP A 69 -17.01 22.05 7.91
N LYS A 70 -18.23 21.80 7.41
CA LYS A 70 -19.25 22.84 7.23
C LYS A 70 -19.66 23.48 8.55
N LEU A 71 -19.79 22.70 9.61
CA LEU A 71 -20.11 23.20 10.94
C LEU A 71 -18.99 24.10 11.49
N GLU A 72 -17.74 23.68 11.34
CA GLU A 72 -16.58 24.47 11.75
C GLU A 72 -16.49 25.78 10.96
N GLN A 73 -16.71 25.73 9.64
CA GLN A 73 -16.76 26.93 8.81
C GLN A 73 -17.88 27.88 9.26
N ALA A 74 -19.11 27.37 9.45
CA ALA A 74 -20.23 28.19 9.91
C ALA A 74 -19.97 28.79 11.30
N GLN A 75 -19.32 28.05 12.19
CA GLN A 75 -18.94 28.53 13.52
C GLN A 75 -17.88 29.64 13.43
N ASN A 76 -16.88 29.48 12.55
CA ASN A 76 -15.85 30.47 12.31
C ASN A 76 -16.45 31.74 11.71
N GLU A 77 -17.34 31.61 10.72
CA GLU A 77 -18.07 32.74 10.14
C GLU A 77 -18.90 33.45 11.22
N LEU A 78 -19.74 32.75 11.98
CA LEU A 78 -20.55 33.32 13.05
C LEU A 78 -19.69 34.05 14.09
N SER A 79 -18.53 33.48 14.44
CA SER A 79 -17.59 34.13 15.36
C SER A 79 -17.00 35.43 14.78
N ALA A 80 -16.73 35.46 13.47
CA ALA A 80 -16.24 36.65 12.77
C ALA A 80 -17.32 37.75 12.69
N TRP A 81 -18.59 37.39 12.47
CA TRP A 81 -19.72 38.33 12.50
C TRP A 81 -19.93 38.95 13.89
N LYS A 82 -19.63 38.21 14.97
CA LYS A 82 -19.70 38.71 16.35
C LYS A 82 -18.66 39.81 16.65
N PHE A 83 -17.66 40.00 15.79
CA PHE A 83 -16.61 41.03 15.92
C PHE A 83 -16.86 42.29 15.08
N THR A 84 -18.07 42.49 14.54
CA THR A 84 -18.43 43.79 13.95
C THR A 84 -18.74 44.78 15.09
N PRO A 85 -17.92 45.82 15.33
CA PRO A 85 -18.13 46.75 16.43
C PRO A 85 -19.25 47.74 16.06
N ASP A 86 -20.50 47.31 16.15
CA ASP A 86 -21.63 48.25 16.19
C ASP A 86 -21.94 48.63 17.65
N ARG A 87 -20.93 49.22 18.30
CA ARG A 87 -21.11 50.02 19.52
C ARG A 87 -20.55 51.42 19.27
N THR A 88 -21.09 52.09 18.27
CA THR A 88 -21.14 53.55 18.25
C THR A 88 -22.58 53.96 18.51
N GLU A 89 -22.90 54.15 19.80
CA GLU A 89 -23.64 55.27 20.40
C GLU A 89 -23.82 55.05 21.91
#